data_AF-A0A0N4WRX0-F1
#
_entry.id   AF-A0A0N4WRX0-F1
#
_cell.length_a   1.000
_cell.length_b   1.000
_cell.length_c   1.000
_cell.angle_alpha   90.00
_cell.angle_beta   90.00
_cell.angle_gamma   90.00
#
_symmetry.space_group_name_H-M   'P 1'
#
loop_
_entity.id
_entity.type
_entity.pdbx_description
1 polymer ?
#
loop_
_entity_poly.entity_id
_entity_poly.type
_entity_poly.pdbx_seq_one_letter_code
_entity_poly.pdbx_strand_id
1 'polypeptide(L)'
;MFLFGKVRYLRVSQRLAGERSWLWTNISQLSPKDQATMVSNLAQYWPYPWERRALNWPIHVGILANCITSAAIATKISADMVMFNPKMSFLEAVRQCPRSPFVFGVYTSGIAYYMMRQVLIVPEVFTENPCSSCVLSKSVAIALGTGVAVPLLATPYLCHYININRQPKEKFPSVSNYIEFLTLCWEGSRAARSLLIKLIPFQALVAAVSTYSVLWGRERVFGTLDADPEFAKDLLLKVQLKVTLKQRVMDYLHGSSLYNVITGNPTPEKDHVQLD
;
A
#
# COMPACT_ATOMS: atom_id res chain seq x y z
N MET A 1 16.70 -38.74 21.85
CA MET A 1 17.52 -37.58 22.25
C MET A 1 16.74 -36.30 22.01
N PHE A 2 15.67 -36.13 22.79
CA PHE A 2 14.77 -34.98 22.82
C PHE A 2 14.73 -34.59 24.29
N LEU A 3 15.16 -33.38 24.64
CA LEU A 3 14.95 -32.66 25.92
C LEU A 3 16.16 -31.76 26.18
N PHE A 4 16.21 -30.56 25.59
CA PHE A 4 16.98 -29.44 26.18
C PHE A 4 16.58 -28.04 25.62
N GLY A 5 15.71 -27.94 24.60
CA GLY A 5 15.32 -26.66 23.99
C GLY A 5 14.09 -25.94 24.57
N LYS A 6 13.27 -26.60 25.41
CA LYS A 6 11.93 -26.08 25.77
C LYS A 6 11.88 -25.26 27.07
N VAL A 7 12.92 -25.30 27.90
CA VAL A 7 12.88 -24.73 29.26
C VAL A 7 13.29 -23.24 29.30
N ARG A 8 14.00 -22.72 28.28
CA ARG A 8 14.39 -21.29 28.24
C ARG A 8 13.27 -20.34 27.77
N TYR A 9 12.35 -20.79 26.92
CA TYR A 9 11.25 -19.94 26.45
C TYR A 9 10.18 -19.67 27.53
N LEU A 10 9.96 -20.62 28.44
CA LEU A 10 8.94 -20.52 29.48
C LEU A 10 9.31 -19.60 30.66
N ARG A 11 10.61 -19.36 30.90
CA ARG A 11 11.07 -18.53 32.04
C ARG A 11 11.14 -17.03 31.71
N VAL A 12 11.22 -16.66 30.43
CA VAL A 12 11.18 -15.27 29.97
C VAL A 12 9.74 -14.75 29.87
N SER A 13 8.79 -15.61 29.49
CA SER A 13 7.36 -15.23 29.39
C SER A 13 6.70 -14.91 30.74
N GLN A 14 7.31 -15.30 31.87
CA GLN A 14 6.76 -15.08 33.21
C GLN A 14 7.31 -13.85 33.95
N ARG A 15 8.34 -13.15 33.43
CA ARG A 15 8.93 -12.00 34.13
C ARG A 15 8.34 -10.63 33.78
N LEU A 16 7.40 -10.51 32.84
CA LEU A 16 6.95 -9.20 32.31
C LEU A 16 5.45 -9.12 32.02
N ALA A 17 4.59 -9.77 32.81
CA ALA A 17 3.13 -9.68 32.60
C ALA A 17 2.52 -8.33 33.06
N GLY A 18 3.32 -7.41 33.63
CA GLY A 18 2.85 -6.09 34.08
C GLY A 18 3.83 -4.93 33.90
N GLU A 19 5.08 -5.17 33.50
CA GLU A 19 6.04 -4.11 33.17
C GLU A 19 6.07 -3.90 31.65
N ARG A 20 5.76 -2.67 31.24
CA ARG A 20 5.84 -2.23 29.85
C ARG A 20 7.28 -2.44 29.34
N SER A 21 7.44 -2.98 28.14
CA SER A 21 8.78 -3.24 27.62
C SER A 21 9.58 -1.93 27.49
N TRP A 22 10.89 -2.01 27.68
CA TRP A 22 11.79 -0.85 27.55
C TRP A 22 11.63 -0.19 26.18
N LEU A 23 11.45 -1.01 25.13
CA LEU A 23 11.20 -0.54 23.77
C LEU A 23 9.89 0.25 23.67
N TRP A 24 8.78 -0.28 24.17
CA TRP A 24 7.47 0.41 24.12
C TRP A 24 7.47 1.68 24.95
N THR A 25 8.20 1.70 26.06
CA THR A 25 8.39 2.91 26.88
C THR A 25 9.07 4.01 26.08
N ASN A 26 10.19 3.73 25.42
CA ASN A 26 10.89 4.71 24.58
C ASN A 26 10.09 5.10 23.33
N ILE A 27 9.44 4.14 22.67
CA ILE A 27 8.62 4.39 21.49
C ILE A 27 7.44 5.32 21.83
N SER A 28 6.81 5.12 22.99
CA SER A 28 5.68 5.94 23.43
C SER A 28 6.04 7.37 23.82
N GLN A 29 7.32 7.64 24.06
CA GLN A 29 7.83 9.00 24.35
C GLN A 29 8.14 9.80 23.07
N LEU A 30 8.17 9.14 21.90
CA LEU A 30 8.39 9.80 20.62
C LEU A 30 7.11 10.46 20.09
N SER A 31 7.26 11.51 19.27
CA SER A 31 6.13 12.05 18.53
C SER A 31 5.59 10.99 17.54
N PRO A 32 4.28 10.98 17.21
CA PRO A 32 3.71 9.98 16.30
C PRO A 32 4.38 9.92 14.93
N LYS A 33 4.91 11.05 14.46
CA LYS A 33 5.63 11.17 13.18
C LYS A 33 7.02 10.53 13.26
N ASP A 34 7.72 10.74 14.37
CA ASP A 34 9.05 10.16 14.60
C ASP A 34 8.95 8.66 14.88
N GLN A 35 7.91 8.24 15.59
CA GLN A 35 7.56 6.82 15.78
C GLN A 35 7.35 6.12 14.43
N ALA A 36 6.53 6.67 13.54
CA ALA A 36 6.27 6.08 12.22
C ALA A 36 7.55 6.00 11.37
N THR A 37 8.38 7.04 11.42
CA THR A 37 9.66 7.09 10.69
C THR A 37 10.66 6.07 11.23
N MET A 38 10.80 5.98 12.56
CA MET A 38 11.68 5.03 13.22
C MET A 38 11.28 3.59 12.89
N VAL A 39 10.00 3.28 13.02
CA VAL A 39 9.46 1.95 12.76
C VAL A 39 9.58 1.56 11.28
N SER A 40 9.34 2.51 10.37
CA SER A 40 9.54 2.29 8.93
C SER A 40 11.00 1.98 8.60
N ASN A 41 11.94 2.75 9.15
CA ASN A 41 13.36 2.52 8.94
C ASN A 41 13.83 1.20 9.58
N LEU A 42 13.32 0.87 10.77
CA LEU A 42 13.58 -0.39 11.46
C LEU A 42 13.14 -1.58 10.60
N ALA A 43 11.93 -1.52 10.04
CA ALA A 43 11.43 -2.54 9.13
C ALA A 43 12.26 -2.66 7.85
N GLN A 44 12.81 -1.55 7.33
CA GLN A 44 13.62 -1.54 6.12
C GLN A 44 15.05 -2.07 6.34
N TYR A 45 15.67 -1.73 7.47
CA TYR A 45 17.06 -2.08 7.77
C TYR A 45 17.20 -3.32 8.66
N TRP A 46 16.10 -4.01 8.94
CA TRP A 46 16.10 -5.23 9.74
C TRP A 46 17.10 -6.27 9.19
N PRO A 47 18.00 -6.83 10.03
CA PRO A 47 19.09 -7.68 9.56
C PRO A 47 18.62 -9.06 9.12
N TYR A 48 17.53 -9.58 9.67
CA TYR A 48 16.99 -10.89 9.27
C TYR A 48 16.16 -10.76 7.99
N PRO A 49 16.59 -11.37 6.87
CA PRO A 49 16.00 -11.11 5.55
C PRO A 49 14.55 -11.61 5.43
N TRP A 50 14.20 -12.71 6.09
CA TRP A 50 12.84 -13.28 6.05
C TRP A 50 11.82 -12.41 6.81
N GLU A 51 12.19 -11.93 7.99
CA GLU A 51 11.36 -11.03 8.80
C GLU A 51 11.21 -9.66 8.12
N ARG A 52 12.31 -9.16 7.54
CA ARG A 52 12.29 -7.95 6.71
C ARG A 52 11.36 -8.08 5.51
N ARG A 53 11.39 -9.22 4.81
CA ARG A 53 10.49 -9.47 3.68
C ARG A 53 9.04 -9.55 4.16
N ALA A 54 8.78 -10.23 5.27
CA ALA A 54 7.43 -10.34 5.84
C ALA A 54 6.82 -8.97 6.22
N LEU A 55 7.64 -7.98 6.60
CA LEU A 55 7.17 -6.61 6.86
C LEU A 55 6.96 -5.79 5.59
N ASN A 56 7.87 -5.89 4.61
CA ASN A 56 7.88 -5.00 3.45
C ASN A 56 7.16 -5.55 2.21
N TRP A 57 7.20 -6.85 1.92
CA TRP A 57 6.58 -7.41 0.71
C TRP A 57 5.05 -7.35 0.66
N PRO A 58 4.32 -7.48 1.79
CA PRO A 58 2.86 -7.47 1.75
C PRO A 58 2.23 -6.23 1.11
N ILE A 59 2.90 -5.06 1.18
CA ILE A 59 2.42 -3.86 0.46
C ILE A 59 2.45 -4.06 -1.05
N HIS A 60 3.55 -4.61 -1.58
CA HIS A 60 3.75 -4.80 -3.01
C HIS A 60 2.83 -5.89 -3.56
N VAL A 61 2.66 -6.98 -2.80
CA VAL A 61 1.75 -8.08 -3.17
C VAL A 61 0.31 -7.57 -3.22
N GLY A 62 -0.11 -6.77 -2.23
CA GLY A 62 -1.45 -6.16 -2.23
C GLY A 62 -1.67 -5.18 -3.38
N ILE A 63 -0.70 -4.32 -3.68
CA ILE A 63 -0.76 -3.41 -4.85
C ILE A 63 -0.89 -4.23 -6.13
N LEU A 64 -0.03 -5.22 -6.33
CA LEU A 64 -0.03 -6.05 -7.54
C LEU A 64 -1.36 -6.80 -7.72
N ALA A 65 -1.90 -7.37 -6.64
CA ALA A 65 -3.20 -8.04 -6.66
C ALA A 65 -4.32 -7.09 -7.08
N ASN A 66 -4.39 -5.88 -6.50
CA ASN A 66 -5.37 -4.87 -6.88
C ASN A 66 -5.23 -4.40 -8.33
N CYS A 67 -3.99 -4.22 -8.81
CA CYS A 67 -3.74 -3.90 -10.20
C CYS A 67 -4.27 -5.00 -11.14
N ILE A 68 -4.00 -6.28 -10.82
CA ILE A 68 -4.46 -7.43 -11.61
C ILE A 68 -5.99 -7.52 -11.60
N THR A 69 -6.64 -7.41 -10.45
CA THR A 69 -8.11 -7.49 -10.38
C THR A 69 -8.78 -6.33 -11.09
N SER A 70 -8.26 -5.12 -10.90
CA SER A 70 -8.76 -3.92 -11.56
C SER A 70 -8.60 -4.02 -13.08
N ALA A 71 -7.44 -4.46 -13.56
CA ALA A 71 -7.19 -4.71 -14.98
C ALA A 71 -8.18 -5.75 -15.56
N ALA A 72 -8.42 -6.85 -14.84
CA ALA A 72 -9.33 -7.90 -15.28
C ALA A 72 -10.78 -7.41 -15.37
N ILE A 73 -11.25 -6.68 -14.35
CA ILE A 73 -12.59 -6.07 -14.32
C ILE A 73 -12.71 -5.02 -15.44
N ALA A 74 -11.76 -4.10 -15.54
CA ALA A 74 -11.79 -3.02 -16.51
C ALA A 74 -11.82 -3.55 -17.95
N THR A 75 -11.02 -4.57 -18.24
CA THR A 75 -11.00 -5.23 -19.56
C THR A 75 -12.32 -5.91 -19.88
N LYS A 76 -12.92 -6.61 -18.90
CA LYS A 76 -14.18 -7.32 -19.11
C LYS A 76 -15.34 -6.35 -19.36
N ILE A 77 -15.41 -5.26 -18.60
CA ILE A 77 -16.41 -4.20 -18.78
C ILE A 77 -16.19 -3.47 -20.11
N SER A 78 -14.94 -3.19 -20.48
CA SER A 78 -14.63 -2.52 -21.76
C SER A 78 -15.05 -3.37 -22.97
N ALA A 79 -14.82 -4.69 -22.92
CA ALA A 79 -15.24 -5.59 -23.99
C ALA A 79 -16.77 -5.62 -24.17
N ASP A 80 -17.51 -5.53 -23.07
CA ASP A 80 -18.98 -5.52 -23.10
C ASP A 80 -19.55 -4.16 -23.51
N MET A 81 -19.10 -3.06 -22.88
CA MET A 81 -19.69 -1.74 -23.09
C MET A 81 -19.16 -0.99 -24.31
N VAL A 82 -17.90 -1.18 -24.70
CA VAL A 82 -17.28 -0.44 -25.82
C VAL A 82 -17.31 -1.27 -27.11
N MET A 83 -17.02 -2.57 -27.01
CA MET A 83 -16.97 -3.46 -28.18
C MET A 83 -18.26 -4.27 -28.38
N PHE A 84 -19.23 -4.17 -27.47
CA PHE A 84 -20.49 -4.93 -27.49
C PHE A 84 -20.30 -6.45 -27.67
N ASN A 85 -19.17 -6.97 -27.19
CA ASN A 85 -18.81 -8.38 -27.32
C ASN A 85 -18.46 -9.00 -25.95
N PRO A 86 -19.46 -9.51 -25.20
CA PRO A 86 -19.24 -10.12 -23.89
C PRO A 86 -18.42 -11.41 -23.93
N LYS A 87 -18.29 -12.06 -25.11
CA LYS A 87 -17.57 -13.33 -25.27
C LYS A 87 -16.10 -13.14 -25.64
N MET A 88 -15.65 -11.91 -25.84
CA MET A 88 -14.26 -11.60 -26.18
C MET A 88 -13.28 -12.13 -25.11
N SER A 89 -12.18 -12.73 -25.58
CA SER A 89 -11.13 -13.23 -24.69
C SER A 89 -10.35 -12.07 -24.06
N PHE A 90 -9.71 -12.30 -22.91
CA PHE A 90 -9.01 -11.23 -22.18
C PHE A 90 -7.88 -10.59 -23.02
N LEU A 91 -7.05 -11.39 -23.68
CA LEU A 91 -5.94 -10.88 -24.49
C LEU A 91 -6.42 -10.10 -25.72
N GLU A 92 -7.49 -10.58 -26.34
CA GLU A 92 -8.11 -9.90 -27.47
C GLU A 92 -8.75 -8.58 -27.04
N ALA A 93 -9.41 -8.57 -25.89
CA ALA A 93 -9.97 -7.36 -25.29
C ALA A 93 -8.88 -6.34 -24.95
N VAL A 94 -7.75 -6.75 -24.36
CA VAL A 94 -6.62 -5.83 -24.10
C VAL A 94 -6.06 -5.22 -25.39
N ARG A 95 -6.07 -5.97 -26.50
CA ARG A 95 -5.56 -5.50 -27.79
C ARG A 95 -6.52 -4.55 -28.51
N GLN A 96 -7.82 -4.82 -28.44
CA GLN A 96 -8.84 -4.10 -29.21
C GLN A 96 -9.53 -2.97 -28.43
N CYS A 97 -9.65 -3.09 -27.11
CA CYS A 97 -10.31 -2.07 -26.28
C CYS A 97 -9.44 -0.81 -26.14
N PRO A 98 -10.07 0.36 -25.90
CA PRO A 98 -9.33 1.56 -25.54
C PRO A 98 -8.48 1.30 -24.28
N ARG A 99 -7.24 1.80 -24.28
CA ARG A 99 -6.31 1.61 -23.15
C ARG A 99 -6.68 2.44 -21.92
N SER A 100 -7.51 3.48 -22.08
CA SER A 100 -7.81 4.42 -20.99
C SER A 100 -8.49 3.77 -19.79
N PRO A 101 -9.56 2.95 -19.90
CA PRO A 101 -10.17 2.32 -18.72
C PRO A 101 -9.23 1.34 -18.03
N PHE A 102 -8.39 0.64 -18.81
CA PHE A 102 -7.36 -0.25 -18.28
C PHE A 102 -6.33 0.51 -17.43
N VAL A 103 -5.70 1.54 -17.99
CA VAL A 103 -4.65 2.31 -17.31
C VAL A 103 -5.22 3.04 -16.09
N PHE A 104 -6.40 3.65 -16.24
CA PHE A 104 -7.05 4.36 -15.15
C PHE A 104 -7.45 3.43 -14.01
N GLY A 105 -8.01 2.25 -14.32
CA GLY A 105 -8.34 1.24 -13.31
C GLY A 105 -7.11 0.77 -12.53
N VAL A 106 -6.04 0.40 -13.23
CA VAL A 106 -4.78 -0.04 -12.59
C VAL A 106 -4.20 1.04 -11.69
N TYR A 107 -4.12 2.28 -12.19
CA TYR A 107 -3.52 3.39 -11.47
C TYR A 107 -4.33 3.77 -10.22
N THR A 108 -5.64 3.94 -10.38
CA THR A 108 -6.52 4.35 -9.27
C THR A 108 -6.60 3.28 -8.19
N SER A 109 -6.76 2.01 -8.54
CA SER A 109 -6.78 0.90 -7.57
C SER A 109 -5.47 0.76 -6.82
N GLY A 110 -4.32 0.85 -7.51
CA GLY A 110 -3.00 0.73 -6.88
C GLY A 110 -2.71 1.85 -5.88
N ILE A 111 -2.97 3.11 -6.26
CA ILE A 111 -2.74 4.27 -5.39
C ILE A 111 -3.73 4.27 -4.22
N ALA A 112 -5.02 4.02 -4.48
CA ALA A 112 -6.02 3.97 -3.44
C ALA A 112 -5.67 2.90 -2.40
N TYR A 113 -5.23 1.71 -2.83
CA TYR A 113 -4.78 0.67 -1.90
C TYR A 113 -3.59 1.11 -1.05
N TYR A 114 -2.56 1.69 -1.69
CA TYR A 114 -1.38 2.18 -0.98
C TYR A 114 -1.77 3.20 0.09
N MET A 115 -2.54 4.23 -0.28
CA MET A 115 -2.95 5.29 0.63
C MET A 115 -3.80 4.76 1.78
N MET A 116 -4.83 3.96 1.47
CA MET A 116 -5.71 3.39 2.51
C MET A 116 -4.95 2.47 3.46
N ARG A 117 -3.99 1.68 2.96
CA ARG A 117 -3.14 0.84 3.82
C ARG A 117 -2.23 1.67 4.72
N GLN A 118 -1.61 2.72 4.20
CA GLN A 118 -0.76 3.60 5.00
C GLN A 118 -1.54 4.32 6.11
N VAL A 119 -2.77 4.76 5.82
CA VAL A 119 -3.61 5.49 6.78
C VAL A 119 -4.28 4.57 7.80
N LEU A 120 -4.75 3.38 7.39
CA LEU A 120 -5.65 2.57 8.23
C LEU A 120 -5.00 1.31 8.82
N ILE A 121 -3.97 0.74 8.18
CA ILE A 121 -3.38 -0.54 8.60
C ILE A 121 -2.04 -0.31 9.30
N VAL A 122 -1.15 0.44 8.68
CA VAL A 122 0.21 0.69 9.21
C VAL A 122 0.20 1.21 10.65
N PRO A 123 -0.57 2.23 11.04
CA PRO A 123 -0.57 2.70 12.43
C PRO A 123 -1.06 1.62 13.41
N GLU A 124 -2.07 0.84 13.03
CA GLU A 124 -2.65 -0.20 13.90
C GLU A 124 -1.68 -1.36 14.12
N VAL A 125 -0.97 -1.80 13.08
CA VAL A 125 0.04 -2.86 13.17
C VAL A 125 1.15 -2.49 14.16
N PHE A 126 1.54 -1.22 14.22
CA PHE A 126 2.65 -0.76 15.06
C PHE A 126 2.21 -0.24 16.43
N THR A 127 0.96 -0.48 16.83
CA THR A 127 0.54 -0.34 18.23
C THR A 127 1.08 -1.47 19.10
N GLU A 128 1.08 -1.26 20.42
CA GLU A 128 1.59 -2.21 21.41
C GLU A 128 0.87 -3.57 21.35
N ASN A 129 -0.45 -3.55 21.21
CA ASN A 129 -1.30 -4.75 21.10
C ASN A 129 -2.30 -4.62 19.95
N PRO A 130 -1.93 -5.01 18.71
CA PRO A 130 -2.83 -4.95 17.57
C PRO A 130 -3.90 -6.04 17.68
N CYS A 131 -5.14 -5.66 17.42
CA CYS A 131 -6.24 -6.60 17.23
C CYS A 131 -6.09 -7.30 15.86
N SER A 132 -5.65 -8.57 15.86
CA SER A 132 -5.39 -9.34 14.63
C SER A 132 -6.62 -9.47 13.74
N SER A 133 -7.81 -9.65 14.32
CA SER A 133 -9.08 -9.70 13.61
C SER A 133 -9.49 -8.34 13.01
N CYS A 134 -9.18 -7.24 13.70
CA CYS A 134 -9.45 -5.88 13.25
C CYS A 134 -8.55 -5.49 12.06
N VAL A 135 -7.26 -5.82 12.14
CA VAL A 135 -6.31 -5.60 11.05
C VAL A 135 -6.70 -6.45 9.83
N LEU A 136 -7.10 -7.70 10.04
CA LEU A 136 -7.55 -8.59 8.95
C LEU A 136 -8.81 -8.05 8.26
N SER A 137 -9.83 -7.65 9.02
CA SER A 137 -11.08 -7.14 8.44
C SER A 137 -10.86 -5.85 7.66
N LYS A 138 -10.05 -4.91 8.19
CA LYS A 138 -9.65 -3.70 7.47
C LYS A 138 -8.85 -4.01 6.20
N SER A 139 -7.88 -4.93 6.27
CA SER A 139 -7.11 -5.36 5.09
C SER A 139 -7.98 -5.93 3.98
N VAL A 140 -8.92 -6.81 4.33
CA VAL A 140 -9.87 -7.39 3.36
C VAL A 140 -10.81 -6.31 2.80
N ALA A 141 -11.35 -5.45 3.66
CA ALA A 141 -12.23 -4.36 3.24
C ALA A 141 -11.53 -3.38 2.29
N ILE A 142 -10.28 -3.02 2.57
CA ILE A 142 -9.48 -2.13 1.72
C ILE A 142 -9.16 -2.81 0.39
N ALA A 143 -8.77 -4.09 0.40
CA ALA A 143 -8.48 -4.84 -0.82
C ALA A 143 -9.73 -4.96 -1.72
N LEU A 144 -10.88 -5.31 -1.17
CA LEU A 144 -12.14 -5.38 -1.91
C LEU A 144 -12.62 -4.00 -2.36
N GLY A 145 -12.52 -2.99 -1.51
CA GLY A 145 -12.92 -1.62 -1.84
C GLY A 145 -12.12 -1.07 -3.02
N THR A 146 -10.79 -1.16 -2.94
CA THR A 146 -9.88 -0.54 -3.93
C THR A 146 -9.67 -1.40 -5.18
N GLY A 147 -9.61 -2.72 -5.06
CA GLY A 147 -9.37 -3.63 -6.17
C GLY A 147 -10.61 -4.16 -6.88
N VAL A 148 -11.79 -4.03 -6.28
CA VAL A 148 -13.06 -4.53 -6.83
C VAL A 148 -14.11 -3.43 -6.92
N ALA A 149 -14.47 -2.77 -5.81
CA ALA A 149 -15.57 -1.80 -5.82
C ALA A 149 -15.25 -0.55 -6.67
N VAL A 150 -14.06 0.02 -6.52
CA VAL A 150 -13.61 1.16 -7.33
C VAL A 150 -13.68 0.89 -8.83
N PRO A 151 -13.07 -0.19 -9.39
CA PRO A 151 -13.16 -0.44 -10.82
C PRO A 151 -14.57 -0.79 -11.30
N LEU A 152 -15.43 -1.39 -10.48
CA LEU A 152 -16.84 -1.62 -10.82
C LEU A 152 -17.64 -0.32 -10.96
N LEU A 153 -17.29 0.73 -10.21
CA LEU A 153 -17.96 2.03 -10.31
C LEU A 153 -17.31 2.93 -11.36
N ALA A 154 -15.98 3.00 -11.40
CA ALA A 154 -15.27 3.93 -12.27
C ALA A 154 -15.23 3.49 -13.74
N THR A 155 -15.08 2.18 -14.01
CA THR A 155 -14.88 1.70 -15.39
C THR A 155 -16.12 1.87 -16.26
N PRO A 156 -17.35 1.48 -15.83
CA PRO A 156 -18.54 1.66 -16.65
C PRO A 156 -18.78 3.10 -17.06
N TYR A 157 -18.59 4.03 -16.13
CA TYR A 157 -18.72 5.45 -16.38
C TYR A 157 -17.70 5.94 -17.43
N LEU A 158 -16.45 5.53 -17.30
CA LEU A 158 -15.40 5.89 -18.25
C LEU A 158 -15.64 5.28 -19.64
N CYS A 159 -16.13 4.04 -19.72
CA CYS A 159 -16.52 3.41 -20.98
C CYS A 159 -17.68 4.16 -21.66
N HIS A 160 -18.69 4.54 -20.89
CA HIS A 160 -19.83 5.34 -21.39
C HIS A 160 -19.38 6.69 -21.95
N TYR A 161 -18.49 7.38 -21.23
CA TYR A 161 -17.92 8.64 -21.68
C TYR A 161 -17.12 8.49 -22.99
N ILE A 162 -16.38 7.39 -23.15
CA ILE A 162 -15.66 7.08 -24.40
C ILE A 162 -16.64 6.85 -25.55
N ASN A 163 -17.76 6.16 -25.31
CA ASN A 163 -18.75 5.89 -26.35
C ASN A 163 -19.43 7.17 -26.83
N ILE A 164 -19.83 8.06 -25.91
CA ILE A 164 -20.38 9.39 -26.24
C ILE A 164 -19.43 10.16 -27.17
N ASN A 165 -18.13 10.15 -26.86
CA ASN A 165 -17.13 10.87 -27.64
C ASN A 165 -16.75 10.20 -28.97
N ARG A 166 -16.84 8.87 -29.06
CA ARG A 166 -16.51 8.11 -30.28
C ARG A 166 -17.63 8.11 -31.31
N GLN A 167 -18.88 8.11 -30.86
CA GLN A 167 -20.06 7.98 -31.72
C GLN A 167 -21.02 9.16 -31.50
N PRO A 168 -20.65 10.38 -31.90
CA PRO A 168 -21.49 11.56 -31.70
C PRO A 168 -22.81 11.51 -32.51
N LYS A 169 -22.90 10.59 -33.49
CA LYS A 169 -24.10 10.33 -34.28
C LYS A 169 -25.12 9.46 -33.53
N GLU A 170 -24.66 8.63 -32.60
CA GLU A 170 -25.53 7.85 -31.71
C GLU A 170 -25.84 8.70 -30.48
N LYS A 171 -27.14 8.96 -30.24
CA LYS A 171 -27.59 9.77 -29.10
C LYS A 171 -27.54 8.94 -27.83
N PHE A 172 -26.35 8.75 -27.27
CA PHE A 172 -26.20 8.25 -25.90
C PHE A 172 -26.67 9.32 -24.90
N PRO A 173 -27.48 8.95 -23.88
CA PRO A 173 -27.92 9.91 -22.87
C PRO A 173 -26.74 10.36 -22.01
N SER A 174 -26.65 11.66 -21.76
CA SER A 174 -25.70 12.22 -20.79
C SER A 174 -26.15 11.89 -19.37
N VAL A 175 -25.22 11.44 -18.54
CA VAL A 175 -25.47 11.19 -17.11
C VAL A 175 -25.52 12.53 -16.39
N SER A 176 -26.70 12.93 -15.92
CA SER A 176 -26.92 14.18 -15.19
C SER A 176 -27.15 13.96 -13.69
N ASN A 177 -27.74 12.82 -13.33
CA ASN A 177 -28.14 12.52 -11.98
C ASN A 177 -27.26 11.45 -11.33
N TYR A 178 -27.14 11.48 -10.00
CA TYR A 178 -26.42 10.44 -9.26
C TYR A 178 -27.06 9.05 -9.39
N ILE A 179 -28.39 8.99 -9.48
CA ILE A 179 -29.13 7.74 -9.71
C ILE A 179 -28.79 7.16 -11.09
N GLU A 180 -28.71 7.99 -12.13
CA GLU A 180 -28.29 7.57 -13.48
C GLU A 180 -26.85 7.06 -13.51
N PHE A 181 -25.97 7.70 -12.74
CA PHE A 181 -24.60 7.20 -12.57
C PHE A 181 -24.58 5.82 -11.93
N LEU A 182 -25.33 5.62 -10.83
CA LEU A 182 -25.39 4.34 -10.14
C LEU A 182 -26.03 3.24 -10.99
N THR A 183 -27.10 3.53 -11.72
CA THR A 183 -27.74 2.56 -12.61
C THR A 183 -26.83 2.17 -13.76
N LEU A 184 -26.11 3.14 -14.36
CA LEU A 184 -25.10 2.86 -15.38
C LEU A 184 -23.98 1.95 -14.83
N CYS A 185 -23.46 2.26 -13.64
CA CYS A 185 -22.43 1.46 -13.01
C CYS A 185 -22.92 0.05 -12.68
N TRP A 186 -24.17 -0.08 -12.23
CA TRP A 186 -24.80 -1.36 -11.91
C TRP A 186 -24.95 -2.24 -13.15
N GLU A 187 -25.49 -1.70 -14.24
CA GLU A 187 -25.67 -2.44 -15.50
C GLU A 187 -24.31 -2.80 -16.13
N GLY A 188 -23.36 -1.86 -16.21
CA GLY A 188 -22.03 -2.14 -16.74
C GLY A 188 -21.22 -3.15 -15.91
N SER A 189 -21.41 -3.14 -14.59
CA SER A 189 -20.77 -4.10 -13.68
C SER A 189 -21.28 -5.53 -13.84
N ARG A 190 -22.49 -5.71 -14.38
CA ARG A 190 -23.10 -7.03 -14.59
C ARG A 190 -22.23 -7.92 -15.48
N ALA A 191 -21.54 -7.33 -16.46
CA ALA A 191 -20.61 -8.02 -17.36
C ALA A 191 -19.44 -8.70 -16.61
N ALA A 192 -19.02 -8.15 -15.47
CA ALA A 192 -17.93 -8.68 -14.66
C ALA A 192 -18.38 -9.68 -13.59
N ARG A 193 -19.69 -9.94 -13.41
CA ARG A 193 -20.22 -10.72 -12.27
C ARG A 193 -19.65 -12.13 -12.17
N SER A 194 -19.47 -12.82 -13.31
CA SER A 194 -18.87 -14.16 -13.34
C SER A 194 -17.39 -14.16 -12.92
N LEU A 195 -16.69 -13.06 -13.19
CA LEU A 195 -15.30 -12.85 -12.79
C LEU A 195 -15.20 -12.53 -11.28
N LEU A 196 -16.15 -11.78 -10.73
CA LEU A 196 -16.18 -11.41 -9.31
C LEU A 196 -16.20 -12.63 -8.38
N ILE A 197 -16.87 -13.72 -8.76
CA ILE A 197 -16.90 -14.98 -8.00
C ILE A 197 -15.47 -15.53 -7.77
N LYS A 198 -14.54 -15.28 -8.69
CA LYS A 198 -13.14 -15.70 -8.58
C LYS A 198 -12.25 -14.62 -7.95
N LEU A 199 -12.50 -13.35 -8.25
CA LEU A 199 -11.65 -12.25 -7.78
C LEU A 199 -11.85 -11.90 -6.31
N ILE A 200 -13.07 -12.00 -5.79
CA ILE A 200 -13.36 -11.75 -4.37
C ILE A 200 -12.59 -12.70 -3.45
N PRO A 201 -12.67 -14.05 -3.61
CA PRO A 201 -11.90 -14.95 -2.76
C PRO A 201 -10.39 -14.82 -2.98
N PHE A 202 -9.95 -14.52 -4.21
CA PHE A 202 -8.53 -14.21 -4.48
C PHE A 202 -8.05 -13.00 -3.67
N GLN A 203 -8.79 -11.90 -3.69
CA GLN A 203 -8.45 -10.68 -2.94
C GLN A 203 -8.47 -10.90 -1.42
N ALA A 204 -9.49 -11.60 -0.93
CA ALA A 204 -9.58 -11.96 0.49
C ALA A 204 -8.40 -12.84 0.93
N LEU A 205 -8.01 -13.83 0.11
CA LEU A 205 -6.88 -14.69 0.38
C LEU A 205 -5.56 -13.91 0.39
N VAL A 206 -5.31 -13.08 -0.62
CA VAL A 206 -4.10 -12.24 -0.68
C VAL A 206 -4.04 -11.29 0.52
N ALA A 207 -5.14 -10.65 0.88
CA ALA A 207 -5.22 -9.78 2.04
C ALA A 207 -4.97 -10.54 3.35
N ALA A 208 -5.50 -11.75 3.49
CA ALA A 208 -5.28 -12.60 4.66
C ALA A 208 -3.80 -13.01 4.79
N VAL A 209 -3.22 -13.59 3.73
CA VAL A 209 -1.80 -13.99 3.71
C VAL A 209 -0.89 -12.80 3.98
N SER A 210 -1.17 -11.65 3.36
CA SER A 210 -0.44 -10.40 3.58
C SER A 210 -0.52 -9.95 5.03
N THR A 211 -1.70 -9.99 5.64
CA THR A 211 -1.92 -9.57 7.03
C THR A 211 -1.18 -10.49 8.00
N TYR A 212 -1.34 -11.80 7.88
CA TYR A 212 -0.65 -12.75 8.76
C TYR A 212 0.87 -12.71 8.58
N SER A 213 1.36 -12.47 7.37
CA SER A 213 2.79 -12.26 7.13
C SER A 213 3.33 -11.04 7.87
N VAL A 214 2.62 -9.90 7.82
CA VAL A 214 3.01 -8.69 8.56
C VAL A 214 2.96 -8.92 10.07
N LEU A 215 1.89 -9.53 10.59
CA LEU A 215 1.74 -9.79 12.02
C LEU A 215 2.84 -10.74 12.54
N TRP A 216 3.17 -11.78 11.79
CA TRP A 216 4.28 -12.69 12.10
C TRP A 216 5.62 -11.96 12.09
N GLY A 217 5.90 -11.15 11.06
CA GLY A 217 7.13 -10.37 10.95
C GLY A 217 7.28 -9.38 12.11
N ARG A 218 6.18 -8.71 12.48
CA ARG A 218 6.10 -7.82 13.64
C ARG A 218 6.44 -8.57 14.93
N GLU A 219 5.76 -9.68 15.21
CA GLU A 219 5.96 -10.44 16.46
C GLU A 219 7.42 -10.86 16.63
N ARG A 220 8.09 -11.29 15.55
CA ARG A 220 9.51 -11.63 15.58
C ARG A 220 10.42 -10.43 15.83
N VAL A 221 10.18 -9.32 15.14
CA VAL A 221 10.97 -8.09 15.29
C VAL A 221 10.86 -7.53 16.69
N PHE A 222 9.63 -7.32 17.18
CA PHE A 222 9.40 -6.79 18.52
C PHE A 222 9.83 -7.77 19.61
N GLY A 223 9.58 -9.08 19.44
CA GLY A 223 10.07 -10.09 20.38
C GLY A 223 11.59 -10.16 20.46
N THR A 224 12.31 -9.93 19.36
CA THR A 224 13.78 -9.87 19.36
C THR A 224 14.28 -8.60 20.04
N LEU A 225 13.62 -7.46 19.80
CA LEU A 225 13.98 -6.17 20.42
C LEU A 225 13.73 -6.14 21.92
N ASP A 226 12.67 -6.80 22.38
CA ASP A 226 12.37 -6.92 23.81
C ASP A 226 13.28 -7.93 24.52
N ALA A 227 13.77 -8.95 23.81
CA ALA A 227 14.69 -9.95 24.35
C ALA A 227 16.15 -9.44 24.45
N ASP A 228 16.57 -8.55 23.56
CA ASP A 228 17.92 -7.99 23.50
C ASP A 228 17.90 -6.45 23.35
N PRO A 229 17.90 -5.71 24.47
CA PRO A 229 17.85 -4.25 24.46
C PRO A 229 19.17 -3.60 24.03
N GLU A 230 20.31 -4.30 24.11
CA GLU A 230 21.60 -3.79 23.63
C GLU A 230 21.65 -3.81 22.10
N PHE A 231 21.21 -4.92 21.50
CA PHE A 231 21.02 -5.01 20.06
C PHE A 231 20.03 -3.97 19.55
N ALA A 232 18.93 -3.73 20.27
CA ALA A 232 17.96 -2.70 19.92
C ALA A 232 18.60 -1.30 19.87
N LYS A 233 19.42 -0.94 20.87
CA LYS A 233 20.13 0.35 20.91
C LYS A 233 21.09 0.49 19.74
N ASP A 234 21.92 -0.51 19.47
CA ASP A 234 22.85 -0.49 18.35
C ASP A 234 22.16 -0.38 16.99
N LEU A 235 21.04 -1.09 16.82
CA LEU A 235 20.25 -1.04 15.60
C LEU A 235 19.57 0.32 15.44
N LEU A 236 19.00 0.88 16.51
CA LEU A 236 18.38 2.21 16.49
C LEU A 236 19.42 3.31 16.20
N LEU A 237 20.61 3.24 16.78
CA LEU A 237 21.71 4.15 16.45
C LEU A 237 22.11 4.02 14.98
N LYS A 238 22.30 2.79 14.48
CA LYS A 238 22.61 2.54 13.05
C LYS A 238 21.50 3.01 12.11
N VAL A 239 20.25 2.94 12.53
CA VAL A 239 19.07 3.37 11.77
C VAL A 239 18.94 4.90 11.78
N GLN A 240 19.18 5.56 12.91
CA GLN A 240 19.20 7.03 13.02
C GLN A 240 20.38 7.65 12.26
N LEU A 241 21.54 6.98 12.25
CA LEU A 241 22.73 7.42 11.53
C LEU A 241 22.62 7.22 10.00
N LYS A 242 21.70 6.37 9.53
CA LYS A 242 21.54 6.12 8.09
C LYS A 242 20.65 7.16 7.44
N VAL A 243 21.27 7.93 6.54
CA VAL A 243 20.66 8.91 5.66
C VAL A 243 19.36 8.38 5.05
N THR A 244 18.25 9.05 5.33
CA THR A 244 16.90 8.67 4.90
C THR A 244 16.82 8.76 3.37
N LEU A 245 15.97 7.96 2.70
CA LEU A 245 15.73 8.08 1.26
C LEU A 245 15.39 9.52 0.82
N LYS A 246 14.69 10.29 1.67
CA LYS A 246 14.42 11.71 1.46
C LYS A 246 15.69 12.55 1.37
N GLN A 247 16.66 12.32 2.25
CA GLN A 247 17.96 13.01 2.18
C GLN A 247 18.73 12.58 0.95
N ARG A 248 18.77 11.29 0.60
CA ARG A 248 19.40 10.86 -0.67
C ARG A 248 18.76 11.49 -1.92
N VAL A 249 17.45 11.66 -1.93
CA VAL A 249 16.73 12.32 -3.03
C VAL A 249 16.99 13.82 -3.01
N MET A 250 17.04 14.48 -1.85
CA MET A 250 17.43 15.90 -1.75
C MET A 250 18.89 16.13 -2.14
N ASP A 251 19.80 15.25 -1.74
CA ASP A 251 21.21 15.28 -2.13
C ASP A 251 21.37 15.05 -3.64
N TYR A 252 20.57 14.16 -4.22
CA TYR A 252 20.50 13.96 -5.67
C TYR A 252 19.90 15.16 -6.41
N LEU A 253 18.85 15.79 -5.85
CA LEU A 253 18.23 16.99 -6.40
C LEU A 253 19.18 18.20 -6.31
N HIS A 254 19.88 18.38 -5.19
CA HIS A 254 20.90 19.41 -5.00
C HIS A 254 22.14 19.14 -5.85
N GLY A 255 22.48 17.88 -6.12
CA GLY A 255 23.54 17.47 -7.04
C GLY A 255 23.15 17.57 -8.52
N SER A 256 21.86 17.71 -8.84
CA SER A 256 21.39 17.90 -10.21
C SER A 256 21.41 19.38 -10.60
N SER A 257 22.04 19.71 -11.72
CA SER A 257 22.15 21.09 -12.22
C SER A 257 20.81 21.79 -12.46
N LEU A 258 19.71 21.04 -12.50
CA LEU A 258 18.34 21.56 -12.65
C LEU A 258 17.86 22.38 -11.44
N TYR A 259 18.33 22.09 -10.21
CA TYR A 259 17.91 22.85 -9.03
C TYR A 259 18.59 24.23 -8.94
N ASN A 260 19.85 24.32 -9.37
CA ASN A 260 20.60 25.59 -9.47
C ASN A 260 20.02 26.53 -10.54
N VAL A 261 19.35 25.98 -11.56
CA VAL A 261 18.65 26.78 -12.60
C VAL A 261 17.31 27.32 -12.09
N ILE A 262 16.64 26.62 -11.17
CA ILE A 262 15.31 27.00 -10.67
C ILE A 262 15.38 27.91 -9.43
N THR A 263 16.40 27.75 -8.58
CA THR A 263 16.50 28.52 -7.32
C THR A 263 17.26 29.83 -7.42
N GLY A 264 17.97 30.08 -8.53
CA GLY A 264 18.75 31.31 -8.70
C GLY A 264 19.93 31.36 -7.72
N ASN A 265 21.12 31.68 -8.22
CA ASN A 265 22.32 31.78 -7.38
C ASN A 265 22.06 32.67 -6.15
N PRO A 266 22.22 32.19 -4.90
CA PRO A 266 22.58 33.10 -3.84
C PRO A 266 23.99 33.59 -4.15
N THR A 267 24.11 34.87 -4.51
CA THR A 267 25.37 35.59 -4.52
C THR A 267 26.11 35.35 -3.21
N PRO A 268 27.41 35.01 -3.22
CA PRO A 268 28.19 34.91 -2.00
C PRO A 268 28.29 36.30 -1.38
N GLU A 269 27.60 36.50 -0.25
CA GLU A 269 27.76 37.68 0.60
C GLU A 269 29.19 37.65 1.15
N LYS A 270 30.04 38.51 0.55
CA LYS A 270 31.36 38.82 1.07
C LYS A 270 31.18 39.83 2.21
N ASP A 271 31.00 39.34 3.43
CA ASP A 271 31.27 40.16 4.59
C ASP A 271 32.78 40.27 4.80
N HIS A 272 33.31 41.38 4.30
CA HIS A 272 34.60 41.91 4.70
C HIS A 272 34.54 42.29 6.18
N VAL A 273 35.17 41.49 7.04
CA VAL A 273 35.61 41.97 8.36
C VAL A 273 36.78 42.92 8.11
N GLN A 274 36.50 44.23 8.09
CA GLN A 274 37.51 45.25 8.32
C GLN A 274 37.78 45.34 9.82
N LEU A 275 39.05 45.16 10.16
CA LEU A 275 39.65 45.55 11.42
C LEU A 275 39.65 47.08 11.53
N ASP A 276 39.16 47.60 12.64
CA ASP A 276 39.65 48.81 13.32
C ASP A 276 39.54 48.60 14.83
#